data_AF-A0A7S3WFV9-F1
#
_entry.id   AF-A0A7S3WFV9-F1
#
_cell.length_a   1.000
_cell.length_b   1.000
_cell.length_c   1.000
_cell.angle_alpha   90.00
_cell.angle_beta   90.00
_cell.angle_gamma   90.00
#
_symmetry.space_group_name_H-M   'P 1'
#
loop_
_entity.id
_entity.type
_entity.pdbx_description
1 polymer ?
#
loop_
_entity_poly.entity_id
_entity_poly.type
_entity_poly.pdbx_seq_one_letter_code
_entity_poly.pdbx_strand_id
1 'polypeptide(L)'
;SRNATGYMGVRNHSGRFQAEGPGRVYLGVFDTPVDAAVAYAQSVGESQPPPPAVATEAEGLRLRLSSSNSSGYMGVHKKASGRFQAEHMVDGRRCTLGTFDTAVGAAVAYAR
;
A
#
# COMPACT_ATOMS: atom_id res chain seq x y z
N SER A 1 -27.62 -6.51 -3.48
CA SER A 1 -28.21 -5.40 -4.27
C SER A 1 -27.50 -5.28 -5.59
N ARG A 2 -28.19 -5.54 -6.70
CA ARG A 2 -27.68 -5.28 -8.05
C ARG A 2 -27.73 -3.77 -8.26
N ASN A 3 -26.59 -3.11 -8.45
CA ASN A 3 -26.55 -1.68 -8.78
C ASN A 3 -27.27 -1.47 -10.12
N ALA A 4 -28.42 -0.81 -10.10
CA ALA A 4 -29.26 -0.55 -11.29
C ALA A 4 -28.57 0.31 -12.38
N THR A 5 -27.41 0.87 -12.06
CA THR A 5 -26.60 1.73 -12.93
C THR A 5 -25.63 0.96 -13.83
N GLY A 6 -25.27 -0.29 -13.47
CA GLY A 6 -24.21 -1.06 -14.15
C GLY A 6 -22.78 -0.59 -13.86
N TYR A 7 -22.60 0.54 -13.16
CA TYR A 7 -21.29 1.09 -12.82
C TYR A 7 -20.92 0.80 -11.36
N MET A 8 -19.68 0.37 -11.15
CA MET A 8 -19.10 0.16 -9.81
C MET A 8 -18.99 1.49 -9.07
N GLY A 9 -19.38 1.52 -7.80
CA GLY A 9 -19.36 2.73 -6.99
C GLY A 9 -20.44 3.77 -7.31
N VAL A 10 -21.34 3.51 -8.28
CA VAL A 10 -22.39 4.47 -8.67
C VAL A 10 -23.77 4.00 -8.23
N ARG A 11 -24.52 4.85 -7.52
CA ARG A 11 -25.91 4.60 -7.10
C ARG A 11 -26.83 5.62 -7.75
N ASN A 12 -28.00 5.16 -8.20
CA ASN A 12 -29.07 6.06 -8.63
C ASN A 12 -29.92 6.44 -7.42
N HIS A 13 -30.06 7.74 -7.16
CA HIS A 13 -30.98 8.29 -6.17
C HIS A 13 -31.84 9.37 -6.84
N SER A 14 -33.11 9.03 -7.09
CA SER A 14 -34.11 9.95 -7.64
C SER A 14 -33.70 10.63 -8.95
N GLY A 15 -33.06 9.89 -9.87
CA GLY A 15 -32.64 10.41 -11.17
C GLY A 15 -31.27 11.10 -11.18
N ARG A 16 -30.59 11.18 -10.03
CA ARG A 16 -29.20 11.62 -9.93
C ARG A 16 -28.27 10.47 -9.56
N PHE A 17 -26.99 10.59 -9.91
CA PHE A 17 -26.01 9.52 -9.79
C PHE A 17 -24.99 9.86 -8.70
N GLN A 18 -25.08 9.18 -7.57
CA GLN A 18 -24.16 9.32 -6.45
C GLN A 18 -22.94 8.42 -6.67
N ALA A 19 -21.74 8.99 -6.57
CA ALA A 19 -20.49 8.24 -6.58
C ALA A 19 -19.99 8.00 -5.14
N GLU A 20 -19.67 6.74 -4.84
CA GLU A 20 -19.08 6.29 -3.59
C GLU A 20 -17.77 5.56 -3.86
N GLY A 21 -16.67 6.10 -3.34
CA GLY A 21 -15.34 5.52 -3.41
C GLY A 21 -15.14 4.33 -2.48
N PRO A 22 -13.92 3.78 -2.42
CA PRO A 22 -13.53 2.75 -1.46
C PRO A 22 -13.91 3.16 -0.03
N GLY A 23 -14.45 2.23 0.77
CA GLY A 23 -14.91 2.56 2.12
C GLY A 23 -16.19 3.39 2.19
N ARG A 24 -16.96 3.51 1.09
CA ARG A 24 -18.19 4.32 1.00
C ARG A 24 -17.95 5.82 1.19
N VAL A 25 -16.77 6.29 0.80
CA VAL A 25 -16.46 7.73 0.78
C VAL A 25 -17.37 8.40 -0.24
N TYR A 26 -18.14 9.40 0.18
CA TYR A 26 -18.98 10.18 -0.72
C TYR A 26 -18.11 11.07 -1.62
N LEU A 27 -18.16 10.83 -2.93
CA LEU A 27 -17.37 11.58 -3.92
C LEU A 27 -18.18 12.67 -4.62
N GLY A 28 -19.51 12.63 -4.50
CA GLY A 28 -20.41 13.62 -5.10
C GLY A 28 -21.67 13.01 -5.72
N VAL A 29 -22.53 13.89 -6.22
CA VAL A 29 -23.72 13.56 -7.00
C VAL A 29 -23.57 14.21 -8.38
N PHE A 30 -23.82 13.43 -9.40
CA PHE A 30 -23.63 13.77 -10.80
C PHE A 30 -24.93 13.62 -11.58
N ASP A 31 -25.03 14.34 -12.70
CA ASP A 31 -26.21 14.34 -13.55
C ASP A 31 -26.24 13.13 -14.50
N THR A 32 -25.10 12.48 -14.73
CA THR A 32 -24.99 11.27 -15.53
C THR A 32 -24.29 10.13 -14.77
N PRO A 33 -24.59 8.85 -15.08
CA PRO A 33 -23.90 7.72 -14.46
C PRO A 33 -22.42 7.63 -14.88
N VAL A 34 -22.08 8.18 -16.05
CA VAL A 34 -20.72 8.18 -16.59
C VAL A 34 -19.83 9.12 -15.78
N ASP A 35 -20.30 10.33 -15.48
CA ASP A 35 -19.55 11.29 -14.65
C ASP A 35 -19.32 10.74 -13.24
N ALA A 36 -20.33 10.09 -12.65
CA ALA A 36 -20.18 9.42 -11.37
C ALA A 36 -19.16 8.27 -11.41
N ALA A 37 -19.11 7.52 -12.51
CA ALA A 37 -18.14 6.44 -12.70
C ALA A 37 -16.71 6.97 -12.88
N VAL A 38 -16.54 8.12 -13.55
CA VAL A 38 -15.24 8.80 -13.67
C VAL A 38 -14.74 9.26 -12.29
N ALA A 39 -15.59 9.85 -11.47
CA ALA A 39 -15.24 10.24 -10.11
C ALA A 39 -14.83 9.03 -9.25
N TYR A 40 -15.54 7.91 -9.38
CA TYR A 40 -15.15 6.64 -8.75
C TYR A 40 -13.76 6.17 -9.21
N ALA A 41 -13.50 6.13 -10.51
CA ALA A 41 -12.22 5.70 -11.07
C ALA A 41 -11.05 6.58 -10.59
N GLN A 42 -11.26 7.90 -10.49
CA GLN A 42 -10.27 8.83 -9.92
C GLN A 42 -9.98 8.52 -8.45
N SER A 43 -11.03 8.27 -7.64
CA SER A 43 -10.86 7.93 -6.22
C SER A 43 -10.12 6.60 -6.00
N VAL A 44 -10.32 5.62 -6.89
CA VAL A 44 -9.63 4.33 -6.84
C VAL A 44 -8.19 4.47 -7.33
N GLY A 45 -7.92 5.36 -8.29
CA GLY A 45 -6.56 5.71 -8.72
C GLY A 45 -5.71 6.33 -7.59
N GLU A 46 -6.32 7.10 -6.69
CA GLU A 46 -5.64 7.62 -5.49
C GLU A 46 -5.64 6.64 -4.30
N SER A 47 -6.62 5.74 -4.21
CA SER A 47 -6.76 4.77 -3.11
C SER A 47 -6.13 3.41 -3.40
N GLN A 48 -5.61 3.19 -4.60
CA GLN A 48 -4.76 2.04 -4.85
C GLN A 48 -3.47 2.29 -4.06
N PRO A 49 -3.11 1.46 -3.06
CA PRO A 49 -1.74 1.48 -2.58
C PRO A 49 -0.84 1.35 -3.82
N PRO A 50 0.29 2.07 -3.88
CA PRO A 50 1.18 2.00 -5.04
C PRO A 50 1.33 0.52 -5.44
N PRO A 51 1.27 0.19 -6.76
CA PRO A 51 1.41 -1.19 -7.24
C PRO A 51 2.53 -1.83 -6.43
N PRO A 52 2.28 -3.01 -5.81
CA PRO A 52 3.07 -3.52 -4.69
C PRO A 52 4.52 -3.25 -4.99
N ALA A 53 5.06 -2.25 -4.28
CA ALA A 53 6.27 -1.55 -4.68
C ALA A 53 7.24 -2.61 -5.15
N VAL A 54 7.53 -2.54 -6.46
CA VAL A 54 8.53 -3.33 -7.17
C VAL A 54 9.57 -3.71 -6.14
N ALA A 55 9.69 -5.01 -5.85
CA ALA A 55 10.77 -5.51 -5.03
C ALA A 55 12.02 -4.88 -5.62
N THR A 56 12.57 -3.88 -4.93
CA THR A 56 13.78 -3.21 -5.40
C THR A 56 14.81 -4.31 -5.40
N GLU A 57 15.10 -4.84 -6.59
CA GLU A 57 16.17 -5.80 -6.82
C GLU A 57 17.48 -5.05 -6.61
N ALA A 58 17.80 -4.80 -5.35
CA ALA A 58 19.13 -4.42 -4.94
C ALA A 58 19.95 -5.71 -5.00
N GLU A 59 20.90 -5.77 -5.94
CA GLU A 59 21.80 -6.92 -6.13
C GLU A 59 21.12 -8.24 -6.54
N GLY A 60 19.94 -8.19 -7.17
CA GLY A 60 19.17 -9.39 -7.56
C GLY A 60 18.48 -10.11 -6.39
N LEU A 61 18.38 -9.45 -5.23
CA LEU A 61 17.70 -10.00 -4.05
C LEU A 61 16.29 -9.43 -3.92
N ARG A 62 15.33 -10.34 -3.68
CA ARG A 62 13.91 -9.99 -3.56
C ARG A 62 13.60 -9.54 -2.14
N LEU A 63 13.62 -8.22 -1.92
CA LEU A 63 13.38 -7.63 -0.61
C LEU A 63 11.92 -7.82 -0.16
N ARG A 64 11.72 -8.30 1.08
CA ARG A 64 10.38 -8.43 1.67
C ARG A 64 9.98 -7.14 2.37
N LEU A 65 8.87 -6.56 1.92
CA LEU A 65 8.24 -5.41 2.58
C LEU A 65 7.36 -5.85 3.75
N SER A 66 7.22 -4.98 4.75
CA SER A 66 6.32 -5.17 5.88
C SER A 66 5.57 -3.87 6.15
N SER A 67 4.25 -3.90 5.96
CA SER A 67 3.36 -2.76 6.21
C SER A 67 3.22 -2.41 7.69
N SER A 68 3.57 -3.33 8.59
CA SER A 68 3.52 -3.13 10.04
C SER A 68 4.85 -2.68 10.64
N ASN A 69 5.90 -2.53 9.83
CA ASN A 69 7.21 -2.14 10.31
C ASN A 69 7.55 -0.71 9.88
N SER A 70 8.07 0.10 10.81
CA SER A 70 8.34 1.53 10.57
C SER A 70 9.44 1.77 9.53
N SER A 71 10.27 0.76 9.23
CA SER A 71 11.28 0.81 8.18
C SER A 71 10.70 0.49 6.79
N GLY A 72 9.50 -0.09 6.71
CA GLY A 72 8.91 -0.63 5.47
C GLY A 72 9.45 -2.00 5.03
N TYR A 73 10.51 -2.52 5.66
CA TYR A 73 11.16 -3.80 5.30
C TYR A 73 11.06 -4.83 6.42
N MET A 74 10.89 -6.11 6.07
CA MET A 74 10.91 -7.21 7.01
C MET A 74 12.31 -7.37 7.60
N GLY A 75 12.42 -7.55 8.93
CA GLY A 75 13.70 -7.74 9.60
C GLY A 75 14.58 -6.48 9.71
N VAL A 76 14.08 -5.30 9.33
CA VAL A 76 14.84 -4.04 9.41
C VAL A 76 14.26 -3.11 10.46
N HIS A 77 15.08 -2.63 11.39
CA HIS A 77 14.64 -1.73 12.46
C HIS A 77 15.41 -0.41 12.42
N LYS A 78 14.70 0.72 12.44
CA LYS A 78 15.33 2.04 12.54
C LYS A 78 15.72 2.31 14.00
N LYS A 79 17.01 2.55 14.25
CA LYS A 79 17.54 2.91 15.57
C LYS A 79 17.31 4.39 15.86
N ALA A 80 17.32 4.77 17.14
CA ALA A 80 17.24 6.17 17.57
C ALA A 80 18.37 7.05 16.99
N SER A 81 19.52 6.44 16.67
CA SER A 81 20.65 7.10 16.00
C SER A 81 20.40 7.43 14.52
N GLY A 82 19.27 7.03 13.94
CA GLY A 82 18.96 7.19 12.52
C GLY A 82 19.48 6.07 11.62
N ARG A 83 20.31 5.17 12.13
CA ARG A 83 20.82 3.99 11.41
C ARG A 83 19.78 2.87 11.34
N PHE A 84 19.97 1.94 10.41
CA PHE A 84 19.08 0.80 10.18
C PHE A 84 19.76 -0.51 10.57
N GLN A 85 19.14 -1.28 11.46
CA GLN A 85 19.65 -2.56 11.92
C GLN A 85 18.89 -3.69 11.24
N ALA A 86 19.62 -4.66 10.70
CA ALA A 86 19.04 -5.90 10.20
C ALA A 86 19.06 -6.96 11.32
N GLU A 87 17.91 -7.56 11.58
CA GLU A 87 17.72 -8.61 12.61
C GLU A 87 16.94 -9.79 12.02
N HIS A 88 17.36 -11.01 12.37
CA HIS A 88 16.70 -12.26 11.99
C HIS A 88 16.35 -13.06 13.25
N MET A 89 15.13 -13.57 13.31
CA MET A 89 14.70 -14.55 14.30
C MET A 89 15.14 -15.97 13.88
N VAL A 90 16.11 -16.55 14.57
CA VAL A 90 16.53 -17.96 14.40
C VAL A 90 16.19 -18.70 15.68
N ASP A 91 15.37 -19.75 15.61
CA ASP A 91 14.91 -20.54 16.77
C ASP A 91 14.36 -19.69 17.94
N GLY A 92 13.63 -18.63 17.61
CA GLY A 92 13.06 -17.70 18.60
C GLY A 92 14.07 -16.70 19.20
N ARG A 93 15.33 -16.72 18.77
CA ARG A 93 16.36 -15.75 19.18
C ARG A 93 16.59 -14.69 18.12
N ARG A 94 16.72 -13.43 18.55
CA ARG A 94 17.10 -12.30 17.68
C ARG A 94 18.60 -12.33 17.41
N CYS A 95 18.98 -12.57 16.16
CA CYS A 95 20.34 -12.47 15.65
C CYS A 95 20.48 -11.17 14.86
N THR A 96 21.39 -10.30 15.29
CA THR A 96 21.68 -9.05 14.56
C THR A 96 22.65 -9.35 13.41
N LEU A 97 22.23 -9.05 12.18
CA LEU A 97 23.04 -9.25 10.96
C LEU A 97 23.97 -8.07 10.70
N GLY A 98 23.61 -6.87 11.17
CA GLY A 98 24.44 -5.69 11.04
C GLY A 98 23.68 -4.38 11.23
N THR A 99 24.41 -3.27 11.27
CA THR A 99 23.86 -1.91 11.24
C THR A 99 24.37 -1.18 10.00
N PHE A 100 23.44 -0.57 9.26
CA PHE A 100 23.64 0.04 7.95
C PHE A 100 23.14 1.48 7.98
N ASP A 101 23.64 2.30 7.06
CA ASP A 101 23.25 3.71 6.97
C ASP A 101 21.95 3.91 6.18
N THR A 102 21.51 2.89 5.43
CA THR A 102 20.27 2.91 4.64
C THR A 102 19.37 1.71 4.97
N ALA A 103 18.05 1.91 4.86
CA ALA A 103 17.06 0.85 5.05
C ALA A 103 17.22 -0.27 4.02
N VAL A 104 17.54 0.09 2.77
CA VAL A 104 17.77 -0.85 1.67
C VAL A 104 19.01 -1.70 1.94
N GLY A 105 20.12 -1.12 2.42
CA GLY A 105 21.33 -1.88 2.77
C GLY A 105 21.08 -2.91 3.88
N ALA A 106 20.28 -2.55 4.88
CA ALA A 106 19.84 -3.48 5.91
C ALA A 106 18.91 -4.57 5.37
N ALA A 107 17.99 -4.22 4.47
CA ALA A 107 17.07 -5.18 3.86
C ALA A 107 17.81 -6.20 2.97
N VAL A 108 18.82 -5.75 2.21
CA VAL A 108 19.71 -6.62 1.43
C VAL A 108 20.44 -7.61 2.34
N ALA A 109 20.99 -7.15 3.45
CA ALA A 109 21.66 -8.03 4.41
C ALA A 109 20.70 -9.05 5.05
N TYR A 110 19.43 -8.69 5.25
CA TYR A 110 18.39 -9.60 5.73
C TYR A 110 17.96 -10.63 4.67
N ALA A 111 18.05 -10.29 3.38
CA ALA A 111 17.66 -11.17 2.28
C ALA A 111 18.75 -12.16 1.85
N ARG A 112 19.98 -12.01 2.37
CA ARG A 112 21.10 -12.96 2.21
C ARG A 112 21.01 -14.07 3.25
#